data_AF-A0A961F9V9-F1
#
_entry.id   AF-A0A961F9V9-F1
#
_cell.length_a   1.000
_cell.length_b   1.000
_cell.length_c   1.000
_cell.angle_alpha   90.00
_cell.angle_beta   90.00
_cell.angle_gamma   90.00
#
_symmetry.space_group_name_H-M   'P 1'
#
loop_
_entity.id
_entity.type
_entity.pdbx_description
1 polymer ?
#
loop_
_entity_poly.entity_id
_entity_poly.type
_entity_poly.pdbx_seq_one_letter_code
_entity_poly.pdbx_strand_id
1 'polypeptide(L)'
;MSHADLHSLLQSLLIGWEGECVEFKEANDNFSTSDIGKYFSALANEANLRRLPAGWLVFGVSNRRQMVGTTYRPDIARLQSLKHQIAQDTDPNTSFREIHELVTSDGHRVLLFEIPAAPRGIPIAWKGHFYARDGESLTALSLTKQDEIRAQSLGDDWSAAFCPQATLSDLDTAALAKARDVFISKYGERIPEATIRGWDDMTFLEKTTLSAGGRIKRACLLLLGKP
;
A
#
# COMPACT_ATOMS: atom_id res chain seq x y z
N MET A 1 -15.29 12.38 5.82
CA MET A 1 -14.69 13.58 6.45
C MET A 1 -15.78 14.62 6.60
N SER A 2 -15.77 15.44 7.66
CA SER A 2 -16.74 16.54 7.75
C SER A 2 -16.37 17.66 6.75
N HIS A 3 -17.32 18.55 6.47
CA HIS A 3 -17.07 19.71 5.61
C HIS A 3 -15.94 20.60 6.14
N ALA A 4 -15.86 20.79 7.46
CA ALA A 4 -14.79 21.56 8.09
C ALA A 4 -13.42 20.88 7.93
N ASP A 5 -13.36 19.55 8.06
CA ASP A 5 -12.13 18.77 7.85
C ASP A 5 -11.64 18.89 6.40
N LEU A 6 -12.55 18.83 5.43
CA LEU A 6 -12.23 18.96 4.00
C LEU A 6 -11.71 20.36 3.66
N HIS A 7 -12.32 21.39 4.25
CA HIS A 7 -11.83 22.76 4.09
C HIS A 7 -10.44 22.92 4.68
N SER A 8 -10.20 22.43 5.91
CA SER A 8 -8.88 22.46 6.54
C SER A 8 -7.84 21.67 5.73
N LEU A 9 -8.21 20.50 5.20
CA LEU A 9 -7.36 19.72 4.32
C LEU A 9 -7.00 20.51 3.06
N LEU A 10 -7.99 21.09 2.37
CA LEU A 10 -7.73 21.89 1.16
C LEU A 10 -6.75 23.04 1.44
N GLN A 11 -6.95 23.77 2.55
CA GLN A 11 -6.02 24.84 2.95
C GLN A 11 -4.61 24.30 3.20
N SER A 12 -4.47 23.15 3.87
CA SER A 12 -3.17 22.52 4.08
C SER A 12 -2.48 22.11 2.77
N LEU A 13 -3.24 21.61 1.79
CA LEU A 13 -2.72 21.25 0.47
C LEU A 13 -2.26 22.47 -0.33
N LEU A 14 -2.96 23.60 -0.23
CA LEU A 14 -2.59 24.86 -0.90
C LEU A 14 -1.28 25.46 -0.34
N ILE A 15 -1.04 25.26 0.95
CA ILE A 15 0.18 25.72 1.65
C ILE A 15 1.36 24.76 1.39
N GLY A 16 1.12 23.45 1.51
CA GLY A 16 2.13 22.37 1.41
C GLY A 16 2.56 22.01 -0.01
N TRP A 17 2.67 22.99 -0.90
CA TRP A 17 2.85 22.84 -2.36
C TRP A 17 4.11 22.10 -2.80
N GLU A 18 5.13 21.95 -1.95
CA GLU A 18 6.42 21.38 -2.34
C GLU A 18 6.42 19.86 -2.55
N GLY A 19 5.24 19.22 -2.59
CA GLY A 19 5.08 17.77 -2.68
C GLY A 19 4.66 17.27 -4.06
N GLU A 20 5.34 16.23 -4.56
CA GLU A 20 4.92 15.40 -5.69
C GLU A 20 3.70 14.51 -5.38
N CYS A 21 3.00 14.75 -4.26
CA CYS A 21 1.81 13.99 -3.85
C CYS A 21 0.50 14.75 -3.98
N VAL A 22 0.54 15.97 -4.52
CA VAL A 22 -0.64 16.79 -4.76
C VAL A 22 -0.60 17.33 -6.18
N GLU A 23 -1.74 17.32 -6.87
CA GLU A 23 -1.91 17.97 -8.17
C GLU A 23 -3.18 18.81 -8.20
N PHE A 24 -3.06 20.05 -8.66
CA PHE A 24 -4.19 20.95 -8.89
C PHE A 24 -4.52 21.05 -10.37
N LYS A 25 -5.82 21.05 -10.70
CA LYS A 25 -6.31 21.25 -12.07
C LYS A 25 -7.54 22.16 -12.13
N GLU A 26 -7.51 23.04 -13.12
CA GLU A 26 -8.68 23.76 -13.64
C GLU A 26 -9.47 22.83 -14.57
N ALA A 27 -9.94 21.71 -14.04
CA ALA A 27 -10.67 20.72 -14.81
C ALA A 27 -12.11 21.20 -15.08
N ASN A 28 -12.57 20.98 -16.30
CA ASN A 28 -13.98 21.07 -16.71
C ASN A 28 -14.47 19.67 -17.12
N ASP A 29 -15.75 19.52 -17.50
CA ASP A 29 -16.35 18.21 -17.81
C ASP A 29 -15.66 17.43 -18.95
N ASN A 30 -14.77 18.07 -19.73
CA ASN A 30 -14.00 17.42 -20.80
C ASN A 30 -12.67 16.84 -20.32
N PHE A 31 -12.31 16.96 -19.04
CA PHE A 31 -11.05 16.41 -18.54
C PHE A 31 -11.03 14.88 -18.67
N SER A 32 -9.99 14.38 -19.35
CA SER A 32 -9.92 12.99 -19.77
C SER A 32 -9.75 12.04 -18.59
N THR A 33 -10.57 10.97 -18.55
CA THR A 33 -10.36 9.85 -17.62
C THR A 33 -8.96 9.26 -17.76
N SER A 34 -8.39 9.26 -18.98
CA SER A 34 -7.02 8.76 -19.17
C SER A 34 -5.99 9.62 -18.45
N ASP A 35 -6.17 10.93 -18.39
CA ASP A 35 -5.23 11.81 -17.68
C ASP A 35 -5.41 11.68 -16.17
N ILE A 36 -6.64 11.51 -15.70
CA ILE A 36 -6.92 11.16 -14.30
C ILE A 36 -6.21 9.86 -13.91
N GLY A 37 -6.27 8.82 -14.75
CA GLY A 37 -5.58 7.55 -14.49
C GLY A 37 -4.06 7.67 -14.43
N LYS A 38 -3.46 8.51 -15.28
CA LYS A 38 -2.03 8.82 -15.20
C LYS A 38 -1.66 9.50 -13.87
N TYR A 39 -2.43 10.51 -13.47
CA TYR A 39 -2.25 11.16 -12.16
C TYR A 39 -2.50 10.21 -11.00
N PHE A 40 -3.47 9.31 -11.12
CA PHE A 40 -3.73 8.28 -10.13
C PHE A 40 -2.49 7.42 -9.89
N SER A 41 -1.91 6.86 -10.95
CA SER A 41 -0.67 6.06 -10.86
C SER A 41 0.48 6.88 -10.26
N ALA A 42 0.71 8.09 -10.76
CA ALA A 42 1.77 8.96 -10.26
C ALA A 42 1.62 9.27 -8.76
N LEU A 43 0.47 9.79 -8.36
CA LEU A 43 0.23 10.22 -6.98
C LEU A 43 0.22 9.05 -5.99
N ALA A 44 -0.29 7.88 -6.39
CA ALA A 44 -0.23 6.66 -5.58
C ALA A 44 1.23 6.22 -5.32
N ASN A 45 2.06 6.20 -6.38
CA ASN A 45 3.47 5.82 -6.28
C ASN A 45 4.27 6.83 -5.45
N GLU A 46 4.08 8.13 -5.67
CA GLU A 46 4.78 9.18 -4.91
C GLU A 46 4.35 9.22 -3.45
N ALA A 47 3.07 8.97 -3.14
CA ALA A 47 2.58 8.89 -1.77
C ALA A 47 3.23 7.72 -1.02
N ASN A 48 3.40 6.57 -1.68
CA ASN A 48 4.12 5.44 -1.11
C ASN A 48 5.58 5.79 -0.81
N LEU A 49 6.31 6.36 -1.78
CA LEU A 49 7.73 6.74 -1.63
C LEU A 49 7.93 7.75 -0.49
N ARG A 50 6.98 8.66 -0.30
CA ARG A 50 7.01 9.67 0.79
C ARG A 50 6.39 9.20 2.10
N ARG A 51 5.95 7.94 2.18
CA ARG A 51 5.29 7.35 3.36
C ARG A 51 4.04 8.13 3.79
N LEU A 52 3.35 8.72 2.83
CA LEU A 52 2.07 9.37 3.03
C LEU A 52 0.94 8.35 2.87
N PRO A 53 -0.19 8.50 3.58
CA PRO A 53 -1.31 7.57 3.47
C PRO A 53 -2.06 7.70 2.12
N ALA A 54 -1.97 8.87 1.49
CA ALA A 54 -2.68 9.19 0.25
C ALA A 54 -1.97 10.32 -0.52
N GLY A 55 -2.18 10.33 -1.83
CA GLY A 55 -1.98 11.49 -2.71
C GLY A 55 -3.31 12.14 -3.08
N TRP A 56 -3.25 13.38 -3.56
CA TRP A 56 -4.44 14.20 -3.82
C TRP A 56 -4.43 14.78 -5.22
N LEU A 57 -5.45 14.47 -6.00
CA LEU A 57 -5.78 15.23 -7.21
C LEU A 57 -6.94 16.17 -6.85
N VAL A 58 -6.81 17.46 -7.14
CA VAL A 58 -7.76 18.49 -6.72
C VAL A 58 -8.24 19.28 -7.94
N PHE A 59 -9.54 19.23 -8.20
CA PHE A 59 -10.16 19.99 -9.29
C PHE A 59 -10.85 21.25 -8.78
N GLY A 60 -10.78 22.31 -9.57
CA GLY A 60 -11.38 23.61 -9.25
C GLY A 60 -10.41 24.58 -8.57
N VAL A 61 -9.12 24.31 -8.68
CA VAL A 61 -8.03 25.16 -8.21
C VAL A 61 -7.08 25.43 -9.37
N SER A 62 -6.71 26.69 -9.56
CA SER A 62 -5.78 27.12 -10.60
C SER A 62 -4.34 26.73 -10.32
N ASN A 63 -3.50 26.75 -11.35
CA ASN A 63 -2.05 26.61 -11.17
C ASN A 63 -1.48 27.72 -10.28
N ARG A 64 -2.19 28.86 -10.17
CA ARG A 64 -1.88 29.98 -9.25
C ARG A 64 -2.52 29.82 -7.87
N ARG A 65 -3.04 28.64 -7.55
CA ARG A 65 -3.65 28.27 -6.26
C ARG A 65 -4.90 29.08 -5.90
N GLN A 66 -5.61 29.57 -6.90
CA GLN A 66 -6.87 30.26 -6.70
C GLN A 66 -8.03 29.29 -6.90
N MET A 67 -8.99 29.31 -5.98
CA MET A 67 -10.22 28.54 -6.14
C MET A 67 -11.02 29.17 -7.28
N VAL A 68 -11.18 28.42 -8.37
CA VAL A 68 -11.92 28.84 -9.58
C VAL A 68 -13.19 28.02 -9.78
N GLY A 69 -13.32 26.90 -9.06
CA GLY A 69 -14.44 25.98 -9.18
C GLY A 69 -14.32 25.01 -10.34
N THR A 70 -15.10 23.93 -10.32
CA THR A 70 -15.15 22.92 -11.38
C THR A 70 -16.57 22.47 -11.70
N THR A 71 -16.85 22.35 -12.99
CA THR A 71 -18.08 21.73 -13.52
C THR A 71 -17.90 20.26 -13.86
N TYR A 72 -16.78 19.64 -13.46
CA TYR A 72 -16.49 18.24 -13.78
C TYR A 72 -17.53 17.30 -13.16
N ARG A 73 -18.24 16.53 -13.99
CA ARG A 73 -19.20 15.48 -13.63
C ARG A 73 -20.05 15.86 -12.40
N PRO A 74 -21.02 16.79 -12.55
CA PRO A 74 -21.88 17.20 -11.45
C PRO A 74 -22.82 16.06 -11.00
N ASP A 75 -23.07 15.08 -11.86
CA ASP A 75 -23.84 13.89 -11.55
C ASP A 75 -22.98 12.85 -10.80
N ILE A 76 -23.46 12.47 -9.62
CA ILE A 76 -22.84 11.46 -8.75
C ILE A 76 -22.68 10.12 -9.49
N ALA A 77 -23.62 9.72 -10.34
CA ALA A 77 -23.51 8.46 -11.09
C ALA A 77 -22.29 8.45 -12.04
N ARG A 78 -21.95 9.62 -12.62
CA ARG A 78 -20.76 9.79 -13.45
C ARG A 78 -19.47 9.79 -12.64
N LEU A 79 -19.50 10.20 -11.37
CA LEU A 79 -18.34 10.07 -10.46
C LEU A 79 -18.12 8.62 -10.04
N GLN A 80 -19.20 7.87 -9.80
CA GLN A 80 -19.09 6.43 -9.50
C GLN A 80 -18.55 5.64 -10.69
N SER A 81 -18.99 5.96 -11.91
CA SER A 81 -18.42 5.32 -13.11
C SER A 81 -16.93 5.62 -13.29
N LEU A 82 -16.46 6.81 -12.87
CA LEU A 82 -15.03 7.13 -12.86
C LEU A 82 -14.26 6.21 -11.92
N LYS A 83 -14.75 5.99 -10.69
CA LYS A 83 -14.12 5.06 -9.74
C LYS A 83 -13.95 3.66 -10.36
N HIS A 84 -14.99 3.18 -11.05
CA HIS A 84 -14.94 1.89 -11.73
C HIS A 84 -13.93 1.87 -12.89
N GLN A 85 -13.91 2.91 -13.73
CA GLN A 85 -12.95 3.05 -14.83
C GLN A 85 -11.50 3.05 -14.33
N ILE A 86 -11.22 3.74 -13.22
CA ILE A 86 -9.88 3.73 -12.63
C ILE A 86 -9.51 2.33 -12.13
N ALA A 87 -10.44 1.62 -11.48
CA ALA A 87 -10.20 0.26 -11.00
C ALA A 87 -9.87 -0.73 -12.13
N GLN A 88 -10.54 -0.62 -13.28
CA GLN A 88 -10.38 -1.54 -14.41
C GLN A 88 -9.01 -1.41 -15.11
N ASP A 89 -8.49 -0.19 -15.20
CA ASP A 89 -7.31 0.14 -16.00
C ASP A 89 -6.04 0.35 -15.14
N THR A 90 -6.14 0.18 -13.81
CA THR A 90 -4.99 0.16 -12.89
C THR A 90 -4.50 -1.26 -12.63
N ASP A 91 -3.19 -1.40 -12.46
CA ASP A 91 -2.55 -2.67 -12.08
C ASP A 91 -1.53 -2.44 -10.96
N PRO A 92 -1.72 -3.04 -9.76
CA PRO A 92 -2.88 -3.83 -9.33
C PRO A 92 -4.18 -3.03 -9.35
N ASN A 93 -5.31 -3.74 -9.46
CA ASN A 93 -6.64 -3.13 -9.45
C ASN A 93 -6.87 -2.34 -8.16
N THR A 94 -7.06 -1.03 -8.28
CA THR A 94 -7.34 -0.13 -7.16
C THR A 94 -8.09 1.11 -7.64
N SER A 95 -8.78 1.80 -6.73
CA SER A 95 -9.53 3.00 -7.06
C SER A 95 -9.33 4.08 -5.99
N PHE A 96 -9.97 5.22 -6.19
CA PHE A 96 -10.03 6.27 -5.18
C PHE A 96 -10.63 5.73 -3.89
N ARG A 97 -10.05 6.10 -2.74
CA ARG A 97 -10.68 5.85 -1.44
C ARG A 97 -12.02 6.57 -1.41
N GLU A 98 -12.00 7.86 -1.71
CA GLU A 98 -13.19 8.67 -1.91
C GLU A 98 -12.96 9.82 -2.89
N ILE A 99 -14.07 10.35 -3.42
CA ILE A 99 -14.08 11.61 -4.17
C ILE A 99 -14.92 12.58 -3.34
N HIS A 100 -14.26 13.51 -2.67
CA HIS A 100 -14.92 14.45 -1.77
C HIS A 100 -15.33 15.70 -2.54
N GLU A 101 -16.57 16.11 -2.36
CA GLU A 101 -17.08 17.36 -2.92
C GLU A 101 -17.16 18.43 -1.83
N LEU A 102 -16.53 19.58 -2.11
CA LEU A 102 -16.50 20.74 -1.24
C LEU A 102 -17.04 21.96 -2.00
N VAL A 103 -18.02 22.65 -1.42
CA VAL A 103 -18.44 23.98 -1.88
C VAL A 103 -17.84 25.00 -0.94
N THR A 104 -17.01 25.91 -1.45
CA THR A 104 -16.32 26.91 -0.63
C THR A 104 -17.28 28.01 -0.19
N SER A 105 -16.86 28.84 0.77
CA SER A 105 -17.62 30.03 1.20
C SER A 105 -17.95 30.97 0.03
N ASP A 106 -17.08 31.01 -0.98
CA ASP A 106 -17.21 31.86 -2.16
C ASP A 106 -18.09 31.20 -3.25
N GLY A 107 -18.68 30.03 -2.97
CA GLY A 107 -19.56 29.30 -3.88
C GLY A 107 -18.84 28.43 -4.91
N HIS A 108 -17.51 28.31 -4.84
CA HIS A 108 -16.75 27.48 -5.78
C HIS A 108 -16.84 26.00 -5.41
N ARG A 109 -17.21 25.15 -6.38
CA ARG A 109 -17.19 23.69 -6.24
C ARG A 109 -15.78 23.15 -6.47
N VAL A 110 -15.25 22.41 -5.51
CA VAL A 110 -13.92 21.78 -5.54
C VAL A 110 -14.09 20.27 -5.34
N LEU A 111 -13.42 19.46 -6.16
CA LEU A 111 -13.37 18.01 -5.98
C LEU A 111 -12.00 17.58 -5.49
N LEU A 112 -11.95 16.81 -4.40
CA LEU A 112 -10.73 16.24 -3.85
C LEU A 112 -10.77 14.72 -4.04
N PHE A 113 -9.93 14.24 -4.93
CA PHE A 113 -9.77 12.82 -5.21
C PHE A 113 -8.72 12.24 -4.25
N GLU A 114 -9.17 11.38 -3.35
CA GLU A 114 -8.31 10.72 -2.37
C GLU A 114 -7.71 9.44 -2.98
N ILE A 115 -6.44 9.51 -3.38
CA ILE A 115 -5.73 8.42 -4.04
C ILE A 115 -4.93 7.65 -2.99
N PRO A 116 -5.24 6.37 -2.72
CA PRO A 116 -4.46 5.60 -1.75
C PRO A 116 -3.00 5.51 -2.19
N ALA A 117 -2.08 5.55 -1.22
CA ALA A 117 -0.69 5.21 -1.51
C ALA A 117 -0.57 3.78 -2.09
N ALA A 118 0.36 3.60 -3.02
CA ALA A 118 0.66 2.29 -3.58
C ALA A 118 0.98 1.30 -2.44
N PRO A 119 0.55 0.03 -2.53
CA PRO A 119 0.92 -0.99 -1.55
C PRO A 119 2.44 -1.16 -1.47
N ARG A 120 2.93 -1.55 -0.29
CA ARG A 120 4.36 -1.86 -0.11
C ARG A 120 4.77 -2.99 -1.04
N GLY A 121 5.88 -2.83 -1.76
CA GLY A 121 6.37 -3.81 -2.70
C GLY A 121 5.74 -3.76 -4.10
N ILE A 122 4.64 -3.02 -4.29
CA ILE A 122 3.82 -3.12 -5.50
C ILE A 122 3.56 -1.71 -6.06
N PRO A 123 4.33 -1.25 -7.05
CA PRO A 123 4.02 0.01 -7.74
C PRO A 123 2.69 -0.11 -8.51
N ILE A 124 1.96 1.01 -8.63
CA ILE A 124 0.69 1.08 -9.38
C ILE A 124 0.98 1.57 -10.80
N ALA A 125 0.56 0.78 -11.80
CA ALA A 125 0.51 1.17 -13.20
C ALA A 125 -0.88 1.67 -13.60
N TRP A 126 -0.92 2.48 -14.65
CA TRP A 126 -2.11 2.80 -15.43
C TRP A 126 -1.90 2.32 -16.86
N LYS A 127 -2.76 1.40 -17.33
CA LYS A 127 -2.67 0.79 -18.67
C LYS A 127 -1.26 0.25 -18.99
N GLY A 128 -0.65 -0.42 -18.02
CA GLY A 128 0.70 -1.00 -18.14
C GLY A 128 1.86 -0.01 -18.00
N HIS A 129 1.58 1.28 -17.79
CA HIS A 129 2.62 2.29 -17.59
C HIS A 129 2.64 2.78 -16.15
N PHE A 130 3.81 2.71 -15.51
CA PHE A 130 4.03 3.29 -14.19
C PHE A 130 4.35 4.78 -14.34
N TYR A 131 3.51 5.63 -13.76
CA TYR A 131 3.73 7.08 -13.77
C TYR A 131 4.31 7.55 -12.45
N ALA A 132 4.99 8.69 -12.52
CA ALA A 132 5.58 9.43 -11.42
C ALA A 132 5.37 10.92 -11.65
N ARG A 133 5.70 11.70 -10.62
CA ARG A 133 5.93 13.13 -10.78
C ARG A 133 7.41 13.43 -10.67
N ASP A 134 7.82 14.41 -11.45
CA ASP A 134 9.11 15.08 -11.35
C ASP A 134 8.81 16.58 -11.28
N GLY A 135 8.73 17.09 -10.07
CA GLY A 135 8.15 18.40 -9.78
C GLY A 135 6.70 18.53 -10.26
N GLU A 136 6.47 19.38 -11.26
CA GLU A 136 5.15 19.63 -11.85
C GLU A 136 4.80 18.73 -13.03
N SER A 137 5.78 17.97 -13.55
CA SER A 137 5.62 17.17 -14.76
C SER A 137 5.26 15.73 -14.45
N LEU A 138 4.38 15.17 -15.28
CA LEU A 138 4.08 13.75 -15.29
C LEU A 138 5.14 13.02 -16.12
N THR A 139 5.84 12.07 -15.50
CA THR A 139 6.91 11.29 -16.13
C THR A 139 6.69 9.79 -15.91
N ALA A 140 7.53 8.96 -16.54
CA ALA A 140 7.57 7.54 -16.22
C ALA A 140 8.23 7.34 -14.85
N LEU A 141 7.69 6.42 -14.04
CA LEU A 141 8.31 6.02 -12.78
C LEU A 141 9.66 5.35 -13.08
N SER A 142 10.73 5.98 -12.63
CA SER A 142 12.10 5.49 -12.87
C SER A 142 12.31 4.10 -12.28
N LEU A 143 13.20 3.31 -12.87
CA LEU A 143 13.54 1.98 -12.36
C LEU A 143 14.03 2.04 -10.90
N THR A 144 14.79 3.08 -10.54
CA THR A 144 15.22 3.32 -9.16
C THR A 144 14.04 3.46 -8.20
N LYS A 145 13.05 4.30 -8.54
CA LYS A 145 11.84 4.47 -7.72
C LYS A 145 11.02 3.17 -7.67
N GLN A 146 10.93 2.42 -8.78
CA GLN A 146 10.24 1.12 -8.79
C GLN A 146 10.92 0.11 -7.87
N ASP A 147 12.25 0.02 -7.91
CA ASP A 147 13.01 -0.91 -7.11
C ASP A 147 12.97 -0.54 -5.62
N GLU A 148 12.95 0.76 -5.31
CA GLU A 148 12.69 1.25 -3.95
C GLU A 148 11.34 0.76 -3.43
N ILE A 149 10.26 0.91 -4.20
CA ILE A 149 8.93 0.40 -3.83
C ILE A 149 8.97 -1.11 -3.63
N ARG A 150 9.55 -1.87 -4.57
CA ARG A 150 9.67 -3.34 -4.52
C ARG A 150 10.44 -3.82 -3.28
N ALA A 151 11.49 -3.09 -2.89
CA ALA A 151 12.31 -3.41 -1.73
C ALA A 151 11.58 -3.26 -0.39
N GLN A 152 10.46 -2.51 -0.34
CA GLN A 152 9.73 -2.28 0.92
C GLN A 152 9.13 -3.54 1.53
N SER A 153 8.88 -4.58 0.73
CA SER A 153 8.37 -5.89 1.18
C SER A 153 9.49 -6.89 1.47
N LEU A 154 10.70 -6.66 0.93
CA LEU A 154 11.88 -7.46 1.23
C LEU A 154 12.39 -7.23 2.68
N GLY A 155 12.03 -6.10 3.29
CA GLY A 155 12.45 -5.76 4.66
C GLY A 155 11.60 -6.35 5.80
N ASP A 156 10.37 -6.80 5.54
CA ASP A 156 9.41 -7.19 6.59
C ASP A 156 8.66 -8.49 6.19
N ASP A 157 9.36 -9.62 6.09
CA ASP A 157 8.67 -10.92 6.15
C ASP A 157 8.06 -11.07 7.55
N TRP A 158 6.76 -10.77 7.63
CA TRP A 158 5.99 -10.83 8.87
C TRP A 158 6.10 -12.20 9.53
N SER A 159 6.16 -13.28 8.75
CA SER A 159 6.26 -14.65 9.25
C SER A 159 7.64 -14.94 9.85
N ALA A 160 8.70 -14.35 9.27
CA ALA A 160 10.06 -14.46 9.76
C ALA A 160 10.37 -13.54 10.96
N ALA A 161 9.52 -12.56 11.24
CA ALA A 161 9.71 -11.67 12.38
C ALA A 161 9.61 -12.41 13.72
N PHE A 162 10.46 -12.03 14.67
CA PHE A 162 10.47 -12.60 16.02
C PHE A 162 9.25 -12.15 16.83
N CYS A 163 8.72 -13.04 17.66
CA CYS A 163 7.71 -12.73 18.67
C CYS A 163 8.40 -12.67 20.05
N PRO A 164 8.68 -11.48 20.61
CA PRO A 164 9.53 -11.36 21.81
C PRO A 164 9.00 -12.03 23.07
N GLN A 165 7.68 -12.20 23.16
CA GLN A 165 7.02 -12.81 24.32
C GLN A 165 6.79 -14.31 24.15
N ALA A 166 7.03 -14.86 22.94
CA ALA A 166 6.77 -16.26 22.66
C ALA A 166 7.88 -17.14 23.25
N THR A 167 7.44 -18.23 23.88
CA THR A 167 8.28 -19.23 24.52
C THR A 167 7.85 -20.63 24.10
N LEU A 168 8.65 -21.65 24.45
CA LEU A 168 8.28 -23.04 24.16
C LEU A 168 6.95 -23.47 24.78
N SER A 169 6.51 -22.85 25.89
CA SER A 169 5.23 -23.18 26.51
C SER A 169 4.03 -22.75 25.69
N ASP A 170 4.21 -21.89 24.70
CA ASP A 170 3.14 -21.44 23.80
C ASP A 170 2.92 -22.43 22.64
N LEU A 171 3.78 -23.44 22.53
CA LEU A 171 3.73 -24.45 21.47
C LEU A 171 2.92 -25.67 21.91
N ASP A 172 2.17 -26.23 20.97
CA ASP A 172 1.47 -27.49 21.14
C ASP A 172 2.44 -28.65 20.90
N THR A 173 2.63 -29.46 21.94
CA THR A 173 3.46 -30.68 21.91
C THR A 173 3.03 -31.68 20.84
N ALA A 174 1.73 -31.78 20.53
CA ALA A 174 1.24 -32.66 19.47
C ALA A 174 1.60 -32.14 18.08
N ALA A 175 1.52 -30.82 17.88
CA ALA A 175 1.95 -30.18 16.64
C ALA A 175 3.47 -30.31 16.44
N LEU A 176 4.27 -30.16 17.51
CA LEU A 176 5.71 -30.37 17.49
C LEU A 176 6.09 -31.82 17.12
N ALA A 177 5.42 -32.81 17.71
CA ALA A 177 5.63 -34.22 17.37
C ALA A 177 5.33 -34.49 15.89
N LYS A 178 4.19 -34.01 15.40
CA LYS A 178 3.81 -34.13 13.99
C LYS A 178 4.80 -33.43 13.06
N ALA A 179 5.28 -32.24 13.42
CA ALA A 179 6.26 -31.50 12.63
C ALA A 179 7.58 -32.27 12.52
N ARG A 180 8.02 -32.93 13.60
CA ARG A 180 9.19 -33.82 13.57
C ARG A 180 8.98 -35.01 12.64
N ASP A 181 7.83 -35.69 12.72
CA ASP A 181 7.56 -36.83 11.84
C ASP A 181 7.52 -36.42 10.36
N VAL A 182 6.91 -35.27 10.05
CA VAL A 182 6.93 -34.70 8.69
C VAL A 182 8.36 -34.36 8.26
N PHE A 183 9.17 -33.76 9.14
CA PHE A 183 10.56 -33.44 8.85
C PHE A 183 11.40 -34.71 8.60
N ILE A 184 11.21 -35.77 9.40
CA ILE A 184 11.85 -37.08 9.20
C ILE A 184 11.44 -37.67 7.86
N SER A 185 10.14 -37.64 7.51
CA SER A 185 9.68 -38.19 6.23
C SER A 185 10.31 -37.48 5.02
N LYS A 186 10.64 -36.19 5.15
CA LYS A 186 11.20 -35.37 4.07
C LYS A 186 12.73 -35.40 4.02
N TYR A 187 13.40 -35.54 5.16
CA TYR A 187 14.87 -35.40 5.27
C TYR A 187 15.58 -36.63 5.84
N GLY A 188 14.86 -37.70 6.15
CA GLY A 188 15.37 -38.93 6.78
C GLY A 188 16.44 -39.66 5.96
N GLU A 189 16.46 -39.48 4.64
CA GLU A 189 17.54 -40.01 3.78
C GLU A 189 18.89 -39.32 4.02
N ARG A 190 18.87 -38.05 4.47
CA ARG A 190 20.07 -37.22 4.65
C ARG A 190 20.50 -37.11 6.10
N ILE A 191 19.54 -37.14 7.02
CA ILE A 191 19.77 -37.01 8.46
C ILE A 191 19.12 -38.21 9.14
N PRO A 192 19.89 -39.04 9.87
CA PRO A 192 19.33 -40.19 10.55
C PRO A 192 18.17 -39.80 11.47
N GLU A 193 17.10 -40.61 11.47
CA GLU A 193 15.91 -40.35 12.28
C GLU A 193 16.26 -40.20 13.77
N ALA A 194 17.15 -41.05 14.29
CA ALA A 194 17.63 -40.97 15.67
C ALA A 194 18.25 -39.62 16.01
N THR A 195 18.93 -38.97 15.06
CA THR A 195 19.50 -37.64 15.24
C THR A 195 18.40 -36.58 15.32
N ILE A 196 17.40 -36.63 14.45
CA ILE A 196 16.29 -35.66 14.45
C ILE A 196 15.46 -35.78 15.73
N ARG A 197 15.17 -37.02 16.18
CA ARG A 197 14.45 -37.27 17.44
C ARG A 197 15.25 -36.92 18.69
N GLY A 198 16.59 -36.92 18.59
CA GLY A 198 17.48 -36.57 19.69
C GLY A 198 17.63 -35.06 19.94
N TRP A 199 17.14 -34.20 19.04
CA TRP A 199 17.18 -32.75 19.24
C TRP A 199 16.14 -32.30 20.26
N ASP A 200 16.57 -31.43 21.20
CA ASP A 200 15.64 -30.65 22.01
C ASP A 200 14.76 -29.75 21.12
N ASP A 201 13.66 -29.26 21.68
CA ASP A 201 12.66 -28.48 20.94
C ASP A 201 13.26 -27.21 20.30
N MET A 202 14.13 -26.48 21.01
CA MET A 202 14.74 -25.26 20.45
C MET A 202 15.68 -25.58 19.29
N THR A 203 16.52 -26.60 19.45
CA THR A 203 17.43 -27.06 18.40
C THR A 203 16.64 -27.48 17.15
N PHE A 204 15.54 -28.22 17.31
CA PHE A 204 14.67 -28.60 16.19
C PHE A 204 14.06 -27.38 15.49
N LEU A 205 13.58 -26.38 16.25
CA LEU A 205 13.03 -25.15 15.70
C LEU A 205 14.07 -24.32 14.93
N GLU A 206 15.34 -24.30 15.37
CA GLU A 206 16.40 -23.60 14.65
C GLU A 206 16.77 -24.33 13.35
N LYS A 207 16.82 -25.67 13.35
CA LYS A 207 17.05 -26.47 12.14
C LYS A 207 15.95 -26.32 11.09
N THR A 208 14.72 -26.08 11.54
CA THR A 208 13.56 -25.79 10.67
C THR A 208 13.41 -24.31 10.35
N THR A 209 14.30 -23.45 10.85
CA THR A 209 14.29 -21.98 10.69
C THR A 209 13.07 -21.28 11.30
N LEU A 210 12.30 -21.98 12.14
CA LEU A 210 11.14 -21.45 12.88
C LEU A 210 11.56 -20.65 14.13
N SER A 211 12.81 -20.79 14.56
CA SER A 211 13.47 -19.92 15.53
C SER A 211 14.86 -19.51 15.05
N ALA A 212 15.45 -18.50 15.68
CA ALA A 212 16.86 -18.16 15.53
C ALA A 212 17.38 -17.43 16.77
N GLY A 213 18.56 -17.83 17.27
CA GLY A 213 19.18 -17.22 18.45
C GLY A 213 18.32 -17.39 19.69
N GLY A 214 17.68 -18.54 19.83
CA GLY A 214 16.76 -18.83 20.94
C GLY A 214 15.41 -18.08 20.89
N ARG A 215 15.14 -17.27 19.86
CA ARG A 215 13.89 -16.50 19.73
C ARG A 215 12.95 -17.15 18.72
N ILE A 216 11.68 -17.25 19.08
CA ILE A 216 10.62 -17.85 18.25
C ILE A 216 10.11 -16.83 17.22
N LYS A 217 9.94 -17.26 15.97
CA LYS A 217 9.34 -16.45 14.90
C LYS A 217 7.82 -16.62 14.86
N ARG A 218 7.10 -15.64 14.30
CA ARG A 218 5.63 -15.69 14.17
C ARG A 218 5.14 -16.92 13.39
N ALA A 219 5.87 -17.34 12.36
CA ALA A 219 5.57 -18.57 11.62
C ALA A 219 5.51 -19.82 12.53
N CYS A 220 6.38 -19.90 13.55
CA CYS A 220 6.39 -21.01 14.50
C CYS A 220 5.07 -21.10 15.26
N LEU A 221 4.55 -19.96 15.75
CA LEU A 221 3.27 -19.90 16.46
C LEU A 221 2.09 -20.25 15.54
N LEU A 222 2.11 -19.80 14.29
CA LEU A 222 1.05 -20.14 13.34
C LEU A 222 0.99 -21.63 13.02
N LEU A 223 2.14 -22.30 12.97
CA LEU A 223 2.23 -23.70 12.58
C LEU A 223 2.12 -24.66 13.77
N LEU A 224 2.68 -24.28 14.92
CA LEU A 224 2.92 -25.14 16.08
C LEU A 224 2.40 -24.56 17.39
N GLY A 225 1.77 -23.37 17.37
CA GLY A 225 1.21 -22.74 18.56
C GLY A 225 -0.01 -23.47 19.09
N LYS A 226 -0.31 -23.26 20.36
CA LYS A 226 -1.58 -23.69 20.97
C LYS A 226 -2.77 -22.90 20.37
N PRO A 227 -3.97 -23.49 20.33
CA PRO A 227 -5.20 -22.81 19.91
C PRO A 227 -5.56 -21.60 20.77
#